data_AF-A0A4Y2NWY2-F1
#
_entry.id   AF-A0A4Y2NWY2-F1
#
_cell.length_a   1.000
_cell.length_b   1.000
_cell.length_c   1.000
_cell.angle_alpha   90.00
_cell.angle_beta   90.00
_cell.angle_gamma   90.00
#
_symmetry.space_group_name_H-M   'P 1'
#
loop_
_entity.id
_entity.type
_entity.pdbx_description
1 polymer ?
#
loop_
_entity_poly.entity_id
_entity_poly.type
_entity_poly.pdbx_seq_one_letter_code
_entity_poly.pdbx_strand_id
1 'polypeptide(L)'
;MTLVIFIEPPEGMQKEEYEEWMSIDEDIPGAATLTDLEICQAVCEEDQAIKVDDSDRDDCVEENSPTNAEMRQAFDILKHDVHGSTNLKEQDEYKQYK
;
A
#
# COMPACT_ATOMS: atom_id res chain seq x y z
N MET A 1 1.92 -13.51 34.12
CA MET A 1 1.54 -14.67 33.29
C MET A 1 2.23 -14.44 31.96
N THR A 2 3.43 -15.00 31.80
CA THR A 2 4.23 -14.81 30.58
C THR A 2 3.60 -15.64 29.47
N LEU A 3 3.17 -15.00 28.39
CA LEU A 3 2.65 -15.70 27.23
C LEU A 3 3.86 -16.22 26.43
N VAL A 4 4.10 -17.54 26.47
CA VAL A 4 5.11 -18.17 25.61
C VAL A 4 4.40 -18.53 24.31
N ILE A 5 4.70 -17.78 23.26
CA ILE A 5 4.26 -18.11 21.89
C ILE A 5 5.27 -19.10 21.29
N PHE A 6 4.79 -20.23 20.77
CA PHE A 6 5.60 -21.19 20.03
C PHE A 6 5.35 -20.95 18.55
N ILE A 7 6.35 -20.44 17.84
CA ILE A 7 6.29 -20.16 16.41
C ILE A 7 7.05 -21.28 15.69
N GLU A 8 6.44 -21.90 14.68
CA GLU A 8 7.10 -22.91 13.86
C GLU A 8 7.83 -22.28 12.68
N PRO A 9 8.98 -22.84 12.24
CA PRO A 9 9.68 -22.37 11.06
C PRO A 9 8.79 -22.47 9.80
N PRO A 10 8.78 -21.45 8.92
CA PRO A 10 8.07 -21.50 7.65
C PRO A 10 8.55 -22.64 6.76
N GLU A 11 7.62 -23.23 5.99
CA GLU A 11 7.95 -24.31 5.06
C GLU A 11 8.94 -23.82 3.99
N GLY A 12 10.12 -24.45 3.90
CA GLY A 12 11.20 -24.07 2.99
C GLY A 12 12.32 -23.23 3.61
N MET A 13 12.23 -22.86 4.89
CA MET A 13 13.33 -22.21 5.64
C MET A 13 14.22 -23.26 6.33
N GLN A 14 15.54 -23.07 6.31
CA GLN A 14 16.46 -23.93 7.06
C GLN A 14 16.30 -23.65 8.57
N LYS A 15 16.31 -24.71 9.37
CA LYS A 15 16.10 -24.58 10.82
C LYS A 15 17.20 -23.73 11.46
N GLU A 16 18.44 -23.92 11.05
CA GLU A 16 19.59 -23.16 11.57
C GLU A 16 19.44 -21.66 11.29
N GLU A 17 18.97 -21.28 10.10
CA GLU A 17 18.70 -19.88 9.76
C GLU A 17 17.58 -19.33 10.64
N TYR A 18 16.48 -20.07 10.81
CA TYR A 18 15.37 -19.66 11.66
C TYR A 18 15.79 -19.41 13.12
N GLU A 19 16.57 -20.31 13.70
CA GLU A 19 17.05 -20.19 15.09
C GLU A 19 18.03 -19.01 15.26
N GLU A 20 18.87 -18.74 14.25
CA GLU A 20 19.73 -17.55 14.24
C GLU A 20 18.90 -16.26 14.24
N TRP A 21 17.86 -16.17 13.40
CA TRP A 21 16.94 -15.02 13.39
C TRP A 21 16.17 -14.87 14.70
N MET A 22 15.71 -15.97 15.31
CA MET A 22 15.04 -15.95 16.61
C MET A 22 15.99 -15.50 17.74
N SER A 23 17.26 -15.89 17.71
CA SER A 23 18.23 -15.45 18.72
C SER A 23 18.49 -13.95 18.70
N ILE A 24 18.41 -13.32 17.52
CA ILE A 24 18.56 -11.86 17.39
C ILE A 24 17.38 -11.14 18.06
N ASP A 25 16.17 -11.69 17.98
CA ASP A 25 14.99 -11.13 18.65
C ASP A 25 15.08 -11.25 20.18
N GLU A 26 15.59 -12.38 20.69
CA GLU A 26 15.83 -12.59 22.13
C GLU A 26 16.98 -11.75 22.69
N ASP A 27 18.02 -11.48 21.89
CA ASP A 27 19.21 -10.72 22.30
C ASP A 27 19.00 -9.20 22.27
N ILE A 28 17.86 -8.68 21.79
CA ILE A 28 17.53 -7.24 21.88
C ILE A 28 16.97 -6.96 23.28
N PRO A 29 17.75 -6.33 24.21
CA PRO A 29 17.26 -5.96 25.52
C PRO A 29 16.48 -4.64 25.35
N GLY A 30 15.31 -4.74 24.72
CA GLY A 30 14.69 -3.56 24.12
C GLY A 30 13.51 -3.82 23.20
N ALA A 31 13.12 -5.07 22.94
CA ALA A 31 11.71 -5.37 22.67
C ALA A 31 10.94 -5.19 24.00
N ALA A 32 11.02 -3.97 24.54
CA ALA A 32 10.15 -3.49 25.58
C ALA A 32 8.73 -3.85 25.15
N THR A 33 7.89 -4.11 26.13
CA THR A 33 6.44 -4.21 25.93
C THR A 33 5.97 -2.85 25.42
N LEU A 34 6.28 -2.52 24.17
CA LEU A 34 5.93 -1.29 23.51
C LEU A 34 4.43 -1.38 23.39
N THR A 35 3.80 -0.60 24.25
CA THR A 35 2.37 -0.49 24.23
C THR A 35 1.98 0.15 22.90
N ASP A 36 0.79 -0.17 22.37
CA ASP A 36 0.28 0.45 21.16
C ASP A 36 0.41 1.98 21.19
N LEU A 37 0.37 2.58 22.40
CA LEU A 37 0.58 4.00 22.62
C LEU A 37 2.00 4.49 22.29
N GLU A 38 3.04 3.76 22.68
CA GLU A 38 4.44 4.14 22.38
C GLU A 38 4.76 3.96 20.90
N ILE A 39 4.14 2.97 20.25
CA ILE A 39 4.22 2.76 18.80
C ILE A 39 3.52 3.90 18.07
N CYS A 40 2.28 4.23 18.47
CA CYS A 40 1.56 5.37 17.90
C CYS A 40 2.32 6.67 18.10
N GLN A 41 2.94 6.87 19.27
CA GLN A 41 3.72 8.07 19.55
C GLN A 41 4.95 8.15 18.64
N ALA A 42 5.73 7.08 18.51
CA ALA A 42 6.90 7.05 17.63
C ALA A 42 6.53 7.32 16.16
N VAL A 43 5.43 6.72 15.68
CA VAL A 43 4.93 6.93 14.31
C VAL A 43 4.42 8.37 14.10
N CYS A 44 3.72 8.95 15.08
CA CYS A 44 3.26 10.34 15.01
C CYS A 44 4.40 11.35 15.07
N GLU A 45 5.47 11.05 15.80
CA GLU A 45 6.67 11.88 15.87
C GLU A 45 7.49 11.76 14.58
N GLU A 46 7.58 10.57 13.98
CA GLU A 46 8.23 10.36 12.69
C GLU A 46 7.46 11.06 11.55
N ASP A 47 6.13 10.98 11.51
CA ASP A 47 5.30 11.69 10.54
C ASP A 47 5.42 13.23 10.65
N GLN A 48 5.68 13.74 11.86
CA GLN A 48 5.99 15.16 12.07
C GLN A 48 7.44 15.52 11.74
N ALA A 49 8.39 14.63 11.99
CA ALA A 49 9.80 14.84 11.67
C ALA A 49 10.09 14.75 10.16
N ILE A 50 9.29 13.97 9.41
CA ILE A 50 9.33 13.90 7.95
C ILE A 50 8.69 15.14 7.30
N LYS A 51 7.86 15.90 8.04
CA LYS A 51 7.41 17.25 7.66
C LYS A 51 8.52 18.27 7.91
N VAL A 52 9.68 18.04 7.29
CA VAL A 52 10.68 19.09 7.10
C VAL A 52 10.14 20.01 6.02
N ASP A 53 9.67 21.17 6.48
CA ASP A 53 9.51 22.42 5.73
C ASP A 53 8.56 22.39 4.53
N ASP A 54 7.27 22.56 4.80
CA ASP A 54 6.37 23.17 3.80
C ASP A 54 5.44 24.19 4.48
N SER A 55 6.01 24.97 5.40
CA SER A 55 5.37 26.23 5.79
C SER A 55 5.70 27.31 4.77
N ASP A 56 5.46 27.04 3.48
CA ASP A 56 5.02 28.10 2.61
C ASP A 56 3.50 28.13 2.70
N ARG A 57 3.03 29.16 3.37
CA ARG A 57 1.64 29.59 3.38
C ARG A 57 1.32 30.08 1.97
N ASP A 58 1.35 29.20 0.99
CA ASP A 58 0.81 29.47 -0.32
C ASP A 58 -0.69 29.17 -0.23
N ASP A 59 -1.46 30.17 -0.63
CA ASP A 59 -2.91 30.19 -0.51
C ASP A 59 -3.47 28.85 -1.00
N CYS A 60 -4.45 28.31 -0.29
CA CYS A 60 -5.22 27.19 -0.80
C CYS A 60 -5.76 27.58 -2.17
N VAL A 61 -5.02 27.24 -3.23
CA VAL A 61 -5.56 27.14 -4.57
C VAL A 61 -6.67 26.15 -4.37
N GLU A 62 -7.89 26.65 -4.50
CA GLU A 62 -9.09 25.86 -4.70
C GLU A 62 -8.83 25.05 -5.98
N GLU A 63 -8.02 24.00 -5.86
CA GLU A 63 -7.89 22.96 -6.84
C GLU A 63 -9.29 22.41 -6.93
N ASN A 64 -9.95 22.79 -8.02
CA ASN A 64 -11.30 22.41 -8.39
C ASN A 64 -11.46 20.91 -8.15
N SER A 65 -11.99 20.56 -6.98
CA SER A 65 -12.34 19.18 -6.69
C SER A 65 -13.22 18.72 -7.84
N PRO A 66 -12.86 17.64 -8.58
CA PRO A 66 -13.52 17.30 -9.82
C PRO A 66 -15.03 17.26 -9.61
N THR A 67 -15.73 18.06 -10.38
CA THR A 67 -17.16 18.27 -10.23
C THR A 67 -17.87 16.95 -10.54
N ASN A 68 -19.04 16.71 -9.93
CA ASN A 68 -19.82 15.50 -10.20
C ASN A 68 -20.04 15.24 -11.72
N ALA A 69 -20.14 16.33 -12.50
CA ALA A 69 -20.23 16.28 -13.96
C ALA A 69 -18.97 15.70 -14.63
N GLU A 70 -17.78 16.08 -14.19
CA GLU A 70 -16.50 15.61 -14.72
C GLU A 70 -16.28 14.13 -14.41
N MET A 71 -16.66 13.70 -13.20
CA MET A 71 -16.62 12.28 -12.81
C MET A 71 -17.57 11.42 -13.67
N ARG A 72 -18.78 11.93 -13.97
CA ARG A 72 -19.74 11.24 -14.85
C ARG A 72 -19.22 11.12 -16.28
N GLN A 73 -18.62 12.19 -16.80
CA GLN A 73 -18.04 12.19 -18.14
C GLN A 73 -16.92 11.16 -18.27
N ALA A 74 -16.02 11.07 -17.29
CA ALA A 74 -14.96 10.06 -17.28
C ALA A 74 -15.53 8.64 -17.25
N PHE A 75 -16.61 8.41 -16.49
CA PHE A 75 -17.29 7.11 -16.42
C PHE A 75 -17.99 6.73 -17.74
N ASP A 76 -18.62 7.69 -18.42
CA ASP A 76 -19.26 7.45 -19.71
C ASP A 76 -18.24 7.12 -20.81
N ILE A 77 -17.05 7.76 -20.80
CA ILE A 77 -15.94 7.43 -21.69
C ILE A 77 -15.45 5.99 -21.44
N LEU A 78 -15.18 5.66 -20.17
CA LEU A 78 -14.74 4.32 -19.78
C LEU A 78 -15.74 3.24 -20.23
N LYS A 79 -17.04 3.50 -20.07
CA LYS A 79 -18.10 2.58 -20.48
C LYS A 79 -18.17 2.43 -22.01
N HIS A 80 -17.94 3.51 -22.76
CA HIS A 80 -17.92 3.47 -24.21
C HIS A 80 -16.72 2.67 -24.74
N ASP A 81 -15.54 2.78 -24.11
CA ASP A 81 -14.36 2.02 -24.52
C ASP A 81 -14.49 0.52 -24.23
N VAL A 82 -15.16 0.16 -23.13
CA VAL A 82 -15.50 -1.24 -22.81
C VAL A 82 -16.50 -1.82 -23.82
N HIS A 83 -17.45 -1.04 -24.33
CA HIS A 83 -18.42 -1.50 -25.31
C HIS A 83 -17.93 -1.39 -26.77
N GLY A 84 -16.98 -0.51 -27.06
CA GLY A 84 -16.36 -0.34 -28.38
C GLY A 84 -15.30 -1.40 -28.69
N SER A 85 -14.69 -1.99 -27.66
CA SER A 85 -13.66 -3.03 -27.80
C SER A 85 -14.20 -4.42 -28.19
N THR A 86 -15.51 -4.67 -28.08
CA THR A 86 -16.11 -5.92 -28.58
C THR A 86 -16.20 -5.97 -30.11
N ASN A 87 -16.16 -4.82 -30.80
CA ASN A 87 -16.23 -4.74 -32.27
C ASN A 87 -14.86 -4.77 -32.97
N LEU A 88 -13.75 -4.65 -32.23
CA LEU A 88 -12.40 -4.68 -32.81
C LEU A 88 -11.92 -6.10 -33.14
N LYS A 89 -12.47 -7.12 -32.47
CA LYS A 89 -12.05 -8.51 -32.64
C LYS A 89 -12.48 -9.12 -33.98
N GLU A 90 -13.63 -8.71 -34.52
CA GLU A 90 -14.17 -9.25 -35.78
C GLU A 90 -13.43 -8.73 -37.03
N GLN A 91 -12.82 -7.53 -36.98
CA GLN A 91 -12.06 -6.98 -38.11
C GLN A 91 -10.68 -7.65 -38.29
N ASP A 92 -10.05 -8.10 -37.20
CA ASP A 92 -8.76 -8.80 -37.27
C ASP A 92 -8.92 -10.19 -37.89
N GLU A 93 -10.03 -10.89 -37.60
CA GLU A 93 -10.34 -12.18 -38.24
C GLU A 93 -10.62 -12.01 -39.74
N TYR A 94 -11.35 -10.97 -40.19
CA TYR A 94 -11.65 -10.78 -41.61
C TYR A 94 -10.43 -10.45 -42.47
N LYS A 95 -9.41 -9.77 -41.91
CA LYS A 95 -8.16 -9.46 -42.62
C LYS A 95 -7.21 -10.65 -42.74
N GLN A 96 -7.35 -11.67 -41.90
CA GLN A 96 -6.49 -12.87 -41.95
C GLN A 96 -6.87 -13.81 -43.13
N TYR A 97 -8.06 -13.63 -43.72
CA TYR A 97 -8.57 -14.45 -44.81
C TYR A 97 -8.43 -13.83 -46.22
N LYS A 98 -7.65 -12.74 -46.40
CA LYS A 98 -7.45 -12.10 -47.71
C LYS A 98 -6.00 -12.04 -48.14
#